data_AF-A0A7M7G468-F1
#
_entry.id   AF-A0A7M7G468-F1
#
_cell.length_a   1.000
_cell.length_b   1.000
_cell.length_c   1.000
_cell.angle_alpha   90.00
_cell.angle_beta   90.00
_cell.angle_gamma   90.00
#
_symmetry.space_group_name_H-M   'P 1'
#
loop_
_entity.id
_entity.type
_entity.pdbx_description
1 polymer ?
#
loop_
_entity_poly.entity_id
_entity_poly.type
_entity_poly.pdbx_seq_one_letter_code
_entity_poly.pdbx_strand_id
1 'polypeptide(L)'
;MSAIIDDKVVAGAQDPNVVKENPIVILTDKVKSLYLFRDHYFENHSIENAINKSKDVEAEMKNTLAKFDECKGYEIDGCRAKYYYLKGKTLNVVDKFTPQAEELLSKAVKLEPKLIEAWNELGECYWKNDDIQQAKNCFVGALPHGKNKVSLRNLSMVLRQEAALTSEQKIKNVQQGVEYAKDAVSLDPSDGTSWAILGNAYLSSFFTIAQNPSILRLCMSAYGQAEKDLTAKSNPDLHYNKAMALKYQEEYKLALESFEQSKLLDPTWDTPKEKQAELLRYLNNVQSSINSNGSIKPKKLFQMIQSLNEKHLGPYKGGSYASGDKSVKLELSYLKDLVRGINLEKVVFGKVVCWIQDSDSVPFAFCMVDEEKTCMAVTLYNLAKGKGVTVGDSVAIPEPFLTRHQFSYLDNKFDFKSIRVETPVVLVVNGRKLGRDQQANVKMSTFKKSD
;
A
#
# COMPACT_ATOMS: atom_id res chain seq x y z
N MET A 1 -9.70 -84.13 -45.63
CA MET A 1 -9.89 -82.73 -46.06
C MET A 1 -9.93 -81.87 -44.81
N SER A 2 -8.83 -81.16 -44.58
CA SER A 2 -8.61 -80.27 -43.44
C SER A 2 -9.33 -78.94 -43.71
N ALA A 3 -10.14 -78.47 -42.75
CA ALA A 3 -10.67 -77.11 -42.77
C ALA A 3 -10.16 -76.41 -41.50
N ILE A 4 -9.29 -75.44 -41.75
CA ILE A 4 -8.59 -74.60 -40.80
C ILE A 4 -9.61 -73.62 -40.18
N ILE A 5 -9.67 -73.58 -38.85
CA ILE A 5 -10.41 -72.57 -38.10
C ILE A 5 -9.52 -71.32 -38.06
N ASP A 6 -10.02 -70.23 -38.61
CA ASP A 6 -9.33 -68.94 -38.70
C ASP A 6 -9.70 -68.10 -37.47
N ASP A 7 -8.74 -67.96 -36.54
CA ASP A 7 -8.83 -67.10 -35.36
C ASP A 7 -8.78 -65.62 -35.78
N LYS A 8 -9.94 -64.99 -35.96
CA LYS A 8 -10.04 -63.53 -35.96
C LYS A 8 -10.14 -63.02 -34.54
N VAL A 9 -8.98 -62.67 -33.99
CA VAL A 9 -8.81 -61.87 -32.78
C VAL A 9 -9.61 -60.56 -32.91
N VAL A 10 -10.66 -60.44 -32.10
CA VAL A 10 -11.37 -59.17 -31.86
C VAL A 10 -10.46 -58.33 -30.96
N ALA A 11 -9.72 -57.40 -31.55
CA ALA A 11 -9.01 -56.37 -30.81
C ALA A 11 -10.00 -55.25 -30.42
N GLY A 12 -10.18 -55.02 -29.12
CA GLY A 12 -10.70 -53.76 -28.60
C GLY A 12 -12.09 -53.79 -27.97
N ALA A 13 -12.43 -54.80 -27.15
CA ALA A 13 -13.42 -54.59 -26.10
C ALA A 13 -12.74 -53.80 -24.97
N GLN A 14 -12.89 -52.47 -24.95
CA GLN A 14 -12.56 -51.68 -23.77
C GLN A 14 -13.52 -52.10 -22.64
N ASP A 15 -12.93 -52.37 -21.48
CA ASP A 15 -13.61 -52.75 -20.24
C ASP A 15 -14.79 -51.78 -19.94
N PRO A 16 -16.05 -52.26 -19.84
CA PRO A 16 -17.22 -51.41 -19.59
C PRO A 16 -17.22 -50.72 -18.23
N ASN A 17 -16.29 -51.06 -17.33
CA ASN A 17 -16.27 -50.61 -15.94
C ASN A 17 -15.23 -49.53 -15.60
N VAL A 18 -14.61 -48.87 -16.59
CA VAL A 18 -13.89 -47.63 -16.31
C VAL A 18 -14.94 -46.53 -16.10
N VAL A 19 -15.28 -46.24 -14.85
CA VAL A 19 -15.99 -45.01 -14.47
C VAL A 19 -15.11 -43.84 -14.94
N LYS A 20 -15.37 -43.31 -16.14
CA LYS A 20 -14.70 -42.11 -16.62
C LYS A 20 -15.08 -40.98 -15.64
N GLU A 21 -14.11 -40.55 -14.84
CA GLU A 21 -14.27 -39.41 -13.94
C GLU A 21 -14.85 -38.22 -14.71
N ASN A 22 -15.82 -37.53 -14.08
CA ASN A 22 -16.51 -36.40 -14.69
C ASN A 22 -15.47 -35.33 -15.10
N PRO A 23 -15.39 -34.94 -16.38
CA PRO A 23 -14.40 -33.95 -16.85
C PRO A 23 -14.42 -32.63 -16.08
N ILE A 24 -15.59 -32.17 -15.63
CA ILE A 24 -15.71 -30.94 -14.83
C ILE A 24 -15.04 -31.08 -13.46
N VAL A 25 -15.07 -32.27 -12.84
CA VAL A 25 -14.39 -32.51 -11.57
C VAL A 25 -12.87 -32.45 -11.79
N ILE A 26 -12.37 -33.16 -12.80
CA ILE A 26 -10.95 -33.14 -13.18
C ILE A 26 -10.48 -31.70 -13.45
N LEU A 27 -11.22 -30.95 -14.26
CA LEU A 27 -10.88 -29.55 -14.58
C LEU A 27 -10.96 -28.66 -13.35
N THR A 28 -11.95 -28.84 -12.48
CA THR A 28 -12.05 -28.10 -11.22
C THR A 28 -10.82 -28.31 -10.36
N ASP A 29 -10.38 -29.56 -10.21
CA ASP A 29 -9.22 -29.87 -9.37
C ASP A 29 -7.92 -29.38 -9.99
N LYS A 30 -7.77 -29.44 -11.32
CA LYS A 30 -6.62 -28.84 -12.02
C LYS A 30 -6.55 -27.33 -11.83
N VAL A 31 -7.67 -26.61 -11.96
CA VAL A 31 -7.71 -25.16 -11.73
C VAL A 31 -7.42 -24.81 -10.27
N LYS A 32 -7.92 -25.61 -9.32
CA LYS A 32 -7.56 -25.45 -7.90
C LYS A 32 -6.06 -25.63 -7.67
N SER A 33 -5.46 -26.69 -8.22
CA SER A 33 -4.02 -26.94 -8.09
C SER A 33 -3.18 -25.81 -8.70
N LEU A 34 -3.61 -25.24 -9.82
CA LEU A 34 -2.95 -24.08 -10.44
C LEU A 34 -2.94 -22.86 -9.51
N TYR A 35 -4.09 -22.53 -8.90
CA TYR A 35 -4.17 -21.41 -7.96
C TYR A 35 -3.42 -21.69 -6.66
N LEU A 36 -3.49 -22.93 -6.14
CA LEU A 36 -2.69 -23.36 -4.98
C LEU A 36 -1.20 -23.20 -5.26
N PHE A 37 -0.73 -23.61 -6.45
CA PHE A 37 0.65 -23.43 -6.88
C PHE A 37 1.06 -21.95 -6.90
N ARG A 38 0.22 -21.06 -7.45
CA ARG A 38 0.49 -19.61 -7.49
C ARG A 38 0.52 -18.99 -6.09
N ASP A 39 -0.49 -19.30 -5.27
CA ASP A 39 -0.74 -18.65 -3.99
C ASP A 39 0.22 -19.14 -2.89
N HIS A 40 0.66 -20.40 -2.97
CA HIS A 40 1.62 -21.03 -2.06
C HIS A 40 2.99 -21.26 -2.73
N TYR A 41 3.32 -20.47 -3.76
CA TYR A 41 4.57 -20.64 -4.52
C TYR A 41 5.80 -20.66 -3.62
N PHE A 42 5.86 -19.77 -2.62
CA PHE A 42 6.97 -19.63 -1.69
C PHE A 42 7.00 -20.65 -0.54
N GLU A 43 6.01 -21.54 -0.45
CA GLU A 43 6.09 -22.69 0.46
C GLU A 43 6.93 -23.82 -0.15
N ASN A 44 6.94 -23.90 -1.48
CA ASN A 44 7.61 -24.95 -2.24
C ASN A 44 8.83 -24.46 -3.04
N HIS A 45 9.02 -23.14 -3.13
CA HIS A 45 10.15 -22.52 -3.80
C HIS A 45 10.80 -21.51 -2.86
N SER A 46 12.13 -21.50 -2.82
CA SER A 46 12.87 -20.52 -2.05
C SER A 46 12.71 -19.11 -2.64
N ILE A 47 12.97 -18.08 -1.82
CA ILE A 47 12.80 -16.68 -2.21
C ILE A 47 13.72 -16.29 -3.39
N GLU A 48 14.86 -16.96 -3.56
CA GLU A 48 15.77 -16.76 -4.70
C GLU A 48 15.10 -17.10 -6.04
N ASN A 49 14.06 -17.95 -6.04
CA ASN A 49 13.29 -18.31 -7.22
C ASN A 49 12.11 -17.36 -7.49
N ALA A 50 11.95 -16.27 -6.74
CA ALA A 50 10.88 -15.29 -6.93
C ALA A 50 10.85 -14.72 -8.36
N ILE A 51 12.03 -14.50 -8.96
CA ILE A 51 12.15 -13.98 -10.34
C ILE A 51 11.52 -14.90 -11.39
N ASN A 52 11.41 -16.21 -11.10
CA ASN A 52 10.84 -17.20 -12.00
C ASN A 52 9.33 -17.40 -11.81
N LYS A 53 8.75 -16.90 -10.70
CA LYS A 53 7.35 -17.16 -10.30
C LYS A 53 6.36 -16.91 -11.44
N SER A 54 6.44 -15.74 -12.08
CA SER A 54 5.52 -15.38 -13.16
C SER A 54 5.61 -16.35 -14.36
N LYS A 55 6.83 -16.77 -14.71
CA LYS A 55 7.08 -17.72 -15.79
C LYS A 55 6.57 -19.12 -15.45
N ASP A 56 6.81 -19.56 -14.22
CA ASP A 56 6.41 -20.89 -13.76
C ASP A 56 4.88 -21.00 -13.63
N VAL A 57 4.22 -19.94 -13.14
CA VAL A 57 2.74 -19.84 -13.13
C VAL A 57 2.19 -19.85 -14.56
N GLU A 58 2.83 -19.16 -15.51
CA GLU A 58 2.41 -19.19 -16.91
C GLU A 58 2.59 -20.59 -17.55
N ALA A 59 3.64 -21.33 -17.16
CA ALA A 59 3.84 -22.71 -17.60
C ALA A 59 2.75 -23.64 -17.05
N GLU A 60 2.45 -23.56 -15.75
CA GLU A 60 1.37 -24.33 -15.12
C GLU A 60 -0.01 -23.96 -15.67
N MET A 61 -0.22 -22.68 -16.03
CA MET A 61 -1.41 -22.24 -16.75
C MET A 61 -1.54 -22.96 -18.10
N LYS A 62 -0.47 -23.00 -18.91
CA LYS A 62 -0.45 -23.71 -20.21
C LYS A 62 -0.71 -25.21 -20.04
N ASN A 63 -0.09 -25.84 -19.05
CA ASN A 63 -0.33 -27.25 -18.71
C ASN A 63 -1.80 -27.51 -18.34
N THR A 64 -2.39 -26.60 -17.57
CA THR A 64 -3.81 -26.67 -17.19
C THR A 64 -4.71 -26.51 -18.41
N LEU A 65 -4.40 -25.57 -19.31
CA LEU A 65 -5.14 -25.35 -20.56
C LEU A 65 -5.09 -26.57 -21.51
N ALA A 66 -3.96 -27.25 -21.62
CA ALA A 66 -3.86 -28.48 -22.40
C ALA A 66 -4.86 -29.54 -21.92
N LYS A 67 -5.16 -29.59 -20.61
CA LYS A 67 -6.18 -30.50 -20.08
C LYS A 67 -7.60 -30.15 -20.52
N PHE A 68 -7.89 -28.88 -20.78
CA PHE A 68 -9.17 -28.48 -21.39
C PHE A 68 -9.29 -28.98 -22.83
N ASP A 69 -8.19 -29.01 -23.59
CA ASP A 69 -8.19 -29.50 -24.97
C ASP A 69 -8.40 -31.02 -25.04
N GLU A 70 -7.93 -31.78 -24.05
CA GLU A 70 -8.25 -33.20 -23.90
C GLU A 70 -9.72 -33.46 -23.55
N CYS A 71 -10.37 -32.53 -22.85
CA CYS A 71 -11.78 -32.61 -22.46
C CYS A 71 -12.73 -31.96 -23.49
N LYS A 72 -12.22 -31.64 -24.68
CA LYS A 72 -12.96 -30.93 -25.73
C LYS A 72 -14.17 -31.74 -26.21
N GLY A 73 -15.33 -31.08 -26.29
CA GLY A 73 -16.62 -31.72 -26.61
C GLY A 73 -17.58 -31.80 -25.43
N TYR A 74 -17.09 -31.69 -24.18
CA TYR A 74 -17.94 -31.60 -22.98
C TYR A 74 -18.65 -30.25 -22.83
N GLU A 75 -18.31 -29.27 -23.68
CA GLU A 75 -18.95 -27.94 -23.71
C GLU A 75 -20.46 -28.00 -24.05
N ILE A 76 -20.94 -29.17 -24.48
CA ILE A 76 -22.30 -29.45 -24.94
C ILE A 76 -23.18 -30.01 -23.80
N ASP A 77 -22.58 -30.56 -22.74
CA ASP A 77 -23.32 -31.09 -21.58
C ASP A 77 -23.69 -29.97 -20.59
N GLY A 78 -24.75 -30.18 -19.81
CA GLY A 78 -25.43 -29.18 -18.95
C GLY A 78 -24.61 -28.44 -17.89
N CYS A 79 -23.27 -28.51 -17.94
CA CYS A 79 -22.30 -27.78 -17.10
C CYS A 79 -21.50 -26.71 -17.88
N ARG A 80 -22.00 -26.24 -19.02
CA ARG A 80 -21.30 -25.30 -19.91
C ARG A 80 -20.84 -23.99 -19.23
N ALA A 81 -21.66 -23.43 -18.35
CA ALA A 81 -21.31 -22.22 -17.60
C ALA A 81 -20.06 -22.44 -16.73
N LYS A 82 -20.04 -23.55 -15.96
CA LYS A 82 -18.92 -23.95 -15.13
C LYS A 82 -17.65 -24.24 -15.95
N TYR A 83 -17.78 -24.87 -17.11
CA TYR A 83 -16.65 -25.08 -18.02
C TYR A 83 -16.03 -23.75 -18.47
N TYR A 84 -16.84 -22.80 -18.96
CA TYR A 84 -16.34 -21.49 -19.38
C TYR A 84 -15.76 -20.69 -18.22
N TYR A 85 -16.36 -20.76 -17.04
CA TYR A 85 -15.82 -20.20 -15.82
C TYR A 85 -14.41 -20.75 -15.52
N LEU A 86 -14.25 -22.08 -15.47
CA LEU A 86 -12.96 -22.71 -15.14
C LEU A 86 -11.89 -22.38 -16.18
N LYS A 87 -12.22 -22.38 -17.47
CA LYS A 87 -11.27 -22.04 -18.54
C LYS A 87 -10.88 -20.57 -18.50
N GLY A 88 -11.85 -19.68 -18.31
CA GLY A 88 -11.61 -18.24 -18.16
C GLY A 88 -10.78 -17.92 -16.92
N LYS A 89 -11.08 -18.57 -15.78
CA LYS A 89 -10.30 -18.50 -14.55
C LYS A 89 -8.86 -18.98 -14.74
N THR A 90 -8.65 -20.06 -15.48
CA THR A 90 -7.30 -20.56 -15.82
C THR A 90 -6.49 -19.46 -16.52
N LEU A 91 -7.06 -18.82 -17.55
CA LEU A 91 -6.42 -17.73 -18.27
C LEU A 91 -6.21 -16.47 -17.41
N ASN A 92 -7.03 -16.30 -16.37
CA ASN A 92 -6.97 -15.17 -15.44
C ASN A 92 -5.97 -15.39 -14.29
N VAL A 93 -5.18 -16.48 -14.27
CA VAL A 93 -4.24 -16.73 -13.16
C VAL A 93 -3.06 -15.74 -13.14
N VAL A 94 -2.64 -15.27 -14.33
CA VAL A 94 -1.53 -14.32 -14.52
C VAL A 94 -1.98 -12.87 -14.38
N ASP A 95 -1.08 -11.97 -13.98
CA ASP A 95 -1.40 -10.54 -13.77
C ASP A 95 -1.80 -9.80 -15.04
N LYS A 96 -1.33 -10.27 -16.20
CA LYS A 96 -1.61 -9.65 -17.50
C LYS A 96 -3.06 -9.87 -17.93
N PHE A 97 -3.71 -8.82 -18.42
CA PHE A 97 -5.04 -8.92 -19.04
C PHE A 97 -5.01 -9.85 -20.26
N THR A 98 -5.99 -10.77 -20.29
CA THR A 98 -6.16 -11.76 -21.36
C THR A 98 -7.58 -11.66 -21.93
N PRO A 99 -7.78 -11.12 -23.16
CA PRO A 99 -9.11 -10.91 -23.73
C PRO A 99 -9.97 -12.17 -23.83
N GLN A 100 -9.34 -13.33 -24.07
CA GLN A 100 -10.04 -14.61 -24.12
C GLN A 100 -10.64 -14.99 -22.76
N ALA A 101 -10.00 -14.60 -21.65
CA ALA A 101 -10.55 -14.83 -20.31
C ALA A 101 -11.87 -14.06 -20.13
N GLU A 102 -11.89 -12.78 -20.53
CA GLU A 102 -13.08 -11.93 -20.47
C GLU A 102 -14.24 -12.52 -21.28
N GLU A 103 -13.98 -12.98 -22.51
CA GLU A 103 -15.01 -13.57 -23.38
C GLU A 103 -15.65 -14.82 -22.75
N LEU A 104 -14.81 -15.72 -22.22
CA LEU A 104 -15.26 -16.96 -21.59
C LEU A 104 -16.02 -16.69 -20.28
N LEU A 105 -15.50 -15.81 -19.43
CA LEU A 105 -16.13 -15.44 -18.16
C LEU A 105 -17.47 -14.72 -18.41
N SER A 106 -17.54 -13.85 -19.42
CA SER A 106 -18.78 -13.22 -19.88
C SER A 106 -19.82 -14.24 -20.34
N LYS A 107 -19.41 -15.31 -21.04
CA LYS A 107 -20.31 -16.41 -21.40
C LYS A 107 -20.78 -17.18 -20.16
N ALA A 108 -19.90 -17.43 -19.20
CA ALA A 108 -20.23 -18.14 -17.96
C ALA A 108 -21.33 -17.41 -17.16
N VAL A 109 -21.16 -16.11 -16.90
CA VAL A 109 -22.17 -15.32 -16.16
C VAL A 109 -23.50 -15.17 -16.91
N LYS A 110 -23.49 -15.17 -18.25
CA LYS A 110 -24.72 -15.13 -19.06
C LYS A 110 -25.50 -16.45 -19.00
N LEU A 111 -24.79 -17.58 -19.00
CA LEU A 111 -25.41 -18.91 -18.92
C LEU A 111 -25.90 -19.23 -17.51
N GLU A 112 -25.15 -18.82 -16.48
CA GLU A 112 -25.50 -19.05 -15.10
C GLU A 112 -25.25 -17.79 -14.25
N PRO A 113 -26.22 -16.85 -14.21
CA PRO A 113 -26.07 -15.60 -13.45
C PRO A 113 -25.83 -15.80 -11.95
N LYS A 114 -26.26 -16.94 -11.38
CA LYS A 114 -26.07 -17.27 -9.96
C LYS A 114 -24.64 -17.74 -9.62
N LEU A 115 -23.78 -17.95 -10.61
CA LEU A 115 -22.40 -18.39 -10.41
C LEU A 115 -21.53 -17.20 -9.95
N ILE A 116 -21.51 -16.96 -8.64
CA ILE A 116 -20.83 -15.84 -7.98
C ILE A 116 -19.34 -15.78 -8.35
N GLU A 117 -18.67 -16.93 -8.40
CA GLU A 117 -17.25 -17.03 -8.70
C GLU A 117 -16.95 -16.55 -10.13
N ALA A 118 -17.85 -16.76 -11.08
CA ALA A 118 -17.67 -16.26 -12.44
C ALA A 118 -17.78 -14.74 -12.51
N TRP A 119 -18.68 -14.12 -11.73
CA TRP A 119 -18.74 -12.68 -11.60
C TRP A 119 -17.47 -12.09 -10.99
N ASN A 120 -16.93 -12.74 -9.96
CA ASN A 120 -15.69 -12.29 -9.32
C ASN A 120 -14.49 -12.38 -10.27
N GLU A 121 -14.31 -13.50 -10.96
CA GLU A 121 -13.22 -13.64 -11.93
C GLU A 121 -13.38 -12.67 -13.12
N LEU A 122 -14.61 -12.44 -13.60
CA LEU A 122 -14.86 -11.46 -14.65
C LEU A 122 -14.52 -10.05 -14.20
N GLY A 123 -14.88 -9.69 -12.96
CA GLY A 123 -14.53 -8.40 -12.37
C GLY A 123 -13.02 -8.22 -12.21
N GLU A 124 -12.29 -9.28 -11.82
CA GLU A 124 -10.82 -9.26 -11.79
C GLU A 124 -10.21 -9.13 -13.18
N CYS A 125 -10.84 -9.69 -14.21
CA CYS A 125 -10.42 -9.53 -15.59
C CYS A 125 -10.54 -8.05 -16.03
N TYR A 126 -11.67 -7.41 -15.75
CA TYR A 126 -11.87 -5.96 -16.00
C TYR A 126 -10.91 -5.08 -15.20
N TRP A 127 -10.62 -5.47 -13.95
CA TRP A 127 -9.63 -4.79 -13.11
C TRP A 127 -8.24 -4.79 -13.76
N LYS A 128 -7.81 -5.93 -14.29
CA LYS A 128 -6.53 -6.05 -15.01
C LYS A 128 -6.49 -5.25 -16.31
N ASN A 129 -7.66 -4.94 -16.88
CA ASN A 129 -7.80 -4.08 -18.04
C ASN A 129 -7.93 -2.57 -17.68
N ASP A 130 -7.74 -2.19 -16.41
CA ASP A 130 -7.99 -0.83 -15.87
C ASP A 130 -9.44 -0.33 -16.09
N ASP A 131 -10.39 -1.22 -16.39
CA ASP A 131 -11.82 -0.89 -16.48
C ASP A 131 -12.49 -1.03 -15.10
N ILE A 132 -12.22 -0.03 -14.26
CA ILE A 132 -12.69 0.03 -12.87
C ILE A 132 -14.22 -0.02 -12.79
N GLN A 133 -14.92 0.57 -13.76
CA GLN A 133 -16.38 0.63 -13.75
C GLN A 133 -16.99 -0.74 -14.04
N GLN A 134 -16.50 -1.47 -15.05
CA GLN A 134 -17.01 -2.81 -15.32
C GLN A 134 -16.61 -3.81 -14.24
N ALA A 135 -15.42 -3.67 -13.66
CA ALA A 135 -15.01 -4.46 -12.50
C ALA A 135 -16.01 -4.28 -11.34
N LYS A 136 -16.32 -3.03 -10.99
CA LYS A 136 -17.31 -2.69 -9.96
C LYS A 136 -18.70 -3.27 -10.29
N ASN A 137 -19.17 -3.13 -11.52
CA ASN A 137 -20.46 -3.67 -11.94
C ASN A 137 -20.53 -5.20 -11.73
N CYS A 138 -19.45 -5.92 -12.02
CA CYS A 138 -19.37 -7.37 -11.82
C CYS A 138 -19.45 -7.75 -10.34
N PHE A 139 -18.67 -7.09 -9.48
CA PHE A 139 -18.68 -7.40 -8.05
C PHE A 139 -20.00 -7.02 -7.37
N VAL A 140 -20.63 -5.91 -7.78
CA VAL A 140 -21.99 -5.55 -7.35
C VAL A 140 -23.00 -6.59 -7.84
N GLY A 141 -22.89 -7.04 -9.09
CA GLY A 141 -23.77 -8.05 -9.69
C GLY A 141 -23.68 -9.42 -9.00
N ALA A 142 -22.55 -9.75 -8.38
CA ALA A 142 -22.38 -10.99 -7.62
C ALA A 142 -23.16 -11.03 -6.30
N LEU A 143 -23.29 -9.88 -5.60
CA LEU A 143 -23.83 -9.83 -4.24
C LEU A 143 -25.31 -10.24 -4.10
N PRO A 144 -26.22 -9.91 -5.05
CA PRO A 144 -27.60 -10.41 -5.02
C PRO A 144 -27.73 -11.93 -5.07
N HIS A 145 -26.73 -12.63 -5.59
CA HIS A 145 -26.72 -14.09 -5.69
C HIS A 145 -26.14 -14.76 -4.44
N GLY A 146 -25.36 -14.03 -3.65
CA GLY A 146 -24.87 -14.45 -2.35
C GLY A 146 -23.74 -13.55 -1.83
N LYS A 147 -23.87 -13.11 -0.56
CA LYS A 147 -22.81 -12.34 0.11
C LYS A 147 -21.57 -13.23 0.27
N ASN A 148 -20.43 -12.79 -0.26
CA ASN A 148 -19.19 -13.54 -0.24
C ASN A 148 -17.97 -12.63 -0.05
N LYS A 149 -16.90 -13.18 0.53
CA LYS A 149 -15.70 -12.42 0.93
C LYS A 149 -14.92 -11.83 -0.26
N VAL A 150 -14.89 -12.52 -1.41
CA VAL A 150 -14.12 -12.10 -2.59
C VAL A 150 -14.74 -10.86 -3.24
N SER A 151 -16.06 -10.85 -3.49
CA SER A 151 -16.74 -9.67 -4.03
C SER A 151 -16.56 -8.44 -3.13
N LEU A 152 -16.64 -8.63 -1.81
CA LEU A 152 -16.50 -7.55 -0.83
C LEU A 152 -15.08 -6.96 -0.81
N ARG A 153 -14.03 -7.80 -0.85
CA ARG A 153 -12.63 -7.33 -0.99
C ARG A 153 -12.45 -6.53 -2.26
N ASN A 154 -12.92 -7.07 -3.38
CA ASN A 154 -12.70 -6.47 -4.67
C ASN A 154 -13.52 -5.17 -4.80
N LEU A 155 -14.72 -5.08 -4.21
CA LEU A 155 -15.47 -3.83 -4.06
C LEU A 155 -14.70 -2.78 -3.25
N SER A 156 -14.05 -3.19 -2.17
CA SER A 156 -13.19 -2.29 -1.40
C SER A 156 -12.03 -1.76 -2.24
N MET A 157 -11.43 -2.59 -3.09
CA MET A 157 -10.33 -2.19 -3.98
C MET A 157 -10.81 -1.20 -5.05
N VAL A 158 -11.87 -1.53 -5.79
CA VAL A 158 -12.36 -0.69 -6.90
C VAL A 158 -12.83 0.68 -6.42
N LEU A 159 -13.52 0.77 -5.29
CA LEU A 159 -14.01 2.06 -4.79
C LEU A 159 -12.86 3.02 -4.43
N ARG A 160 -11.73 2.50 -3.95
CA ARG A 160 -10.57 3.35 -3.61
C ARG A 160 -9.82 3.85 -4.84
N GLN A 161 -9.97 3.19 -5.99
CA GLN A 161 -9.35 3.57 -7.26
C GLN A 161 -10.32 4.27 -8.23
N GLU A 162 -11.63 4.17 -7.98
CA GLU A 162 -12.65 4.81 -8.81
C GLU A 162 -12.43 6.33 -8.88
N ALA A 163 -12.35 6.84 -10.10
CA ALA A 163 -12.20 8.27 -10.35
C ALA A 163 -13.42 9.01 -9.78
N ALA A 164 -13.16 10.03 -8.97
CA ALA A 164 -14.20 10.85 -8.36
C ALA A 164 -14.10 12.29 -8.88
N LEU A 165 -15.24 12.82 -9.36
CA LEU A 165 -15.34 14.21 -9.84
C LEU A 165 -15.27 15.23 -8.69
N THR A 166 -15.65 14.82 -7.48
CA THR A 166 -15.67 15.67 -6.29
C THR A 166 -14.94 15.03 -5.12
N SER A 167 -14.40 15.86 -4.22
CA SER A 167 -13.76 15.38 -3.00
C SER A 167 -14.72 14.61 -2.10
N GLU A 168 -15.99 15.01 -2.06
CA GLU A 168 -17.03 14.37 -1.27
C GLU A 168 -17.34 12.95 -1.78
N GLN A 169 -17.42 12.78 -3.10
CA GLN A 169 -17.58 11.45 -3.69
C GLN A 169 -16.36 10.56 -3.41
N LYS A 170 -15.14 11.13 -3.46
CA LYS A 170 -13.92 10.38 -3.10
C LYS A 170 -13.96 9.91 -1.64
N ILE A 171 -14.36 10.78 -0.72
CA ILE A 171 -14.51 10.45 0.71
C ILE A 171 -15.55 9.34 0.88
N LYS A 172 -16.72 9.47 0.25
CA LYS A 172 -17.79 8.47 0.31
C LYS A 172 -17.33 7.10 -0.22
N ASN A 173 -16.62 7.09 -1.35
CA ASN A 173 -16.05 5.88 -1.93
C ASN A 173 -15.07 5.19 -0.97
N VAL A 174 -14.18 5.96 -0.34
CA VAL A 174 -13.22 5.42 0.62
C VAL A 174 -13.90 4.90 1.88
N GLN A 175 -14.91 5.60 2.41
CA GLN A 175 -15.71 5.14 3.56
C GLN A 175 -16.40 3.82 3.24
N GLN A 176 -17.09 3.74 2.10
CA GLN A 176 -17.76 2.51 1.67
C GLN A 176 -16.75 1.38 1.42
N GLY A 177 -15.57 1.69 0.89
CA GLY A 177 -14.49 0.72 0.73
C GLY A 177 -14.01 0.15 2.07
N VAL A 178 -13.91 0.96 3.13
CA VAL A 178 -13.60 0.48 4.48
C VAL A 178 -14.68 -0.47 4.99
N GLU A 179 -15.97 -0.14 4.81
CA GLU A 179 -17.06 -0.99 5.26
C GLU A 179 -17.09 -2.35 4.52
N TYR A 180 -16.89 -2.37 3.20
CA TYR A 180 -16.78 -3.64 2.48
C TYR A 180 -15.58 -4.50 2.92
N ALA A 181 -14.44 -3.87 3.23
CA ALA A 181 -13.29 -4.61 3.74
C ALA A 181 -13.55 -5.22 5.14
N LYS A 182 -14.22 -4.47 6.03
CA LYS A 182 -14.66 -5.00 7.33
C LYS A 182 -15.64 -6.15 7.19
N ASP A 183 -16.59 -6.02 6.28
CA ASP A 183 -17.55 -7.08 5.97
C ASP A 183 -16.84 -8.35 5.45
N ALA A 184 -15.83 -8.20 4.59
CA ALA A 184 -15.03 -9.31 4.10
C ALA A 184 -14.28 -10.05 5.22
N VAL A 185 -13.65 -9.30 6.13
CA VAL A 185 -13.01 -9.86 7.34
C VAL A 185 -14.02 -10.52 8.26
N SER A 186 -15.22 -9.95 8.40
CA SER A 186 -16.26 -10.51 9.27
C SER A 186 -16.81 -11.84 8.77
N LEU A 187 -16.79 -12.08 7.45
CA LEU A 187 -17.16 -13.38 6.87
C LEU A 187 -16.09 -14.45 7.09
N ASP A 188 -14.81 -14.06 7.15
CA ASP A 188 -13.69 -14.97 7.39
C ASP A 188 -12.53 -14.25 8.09
N PRO A 189 -12.50 -14.25 9.43
CA PRO A 189 -11.44 -13.58 10.19
C PRO A 189 -10.06 -14.23 10.06
N SER A 190 -9.97 -15.43 9.50
CA SER A 190 -8.71 -16.14 9.27
C SER A 190 -8.03 -15.78 7.95
N ASP A 191 -8.76 -15.10 7.06
CA ASP A 191 -8.28 -14.80 5.73
C ASP A 191 -7.37 -13.55 5.71
N GLY A 192 -6.07 -13.80 5.50
CA GLY A 192 -5.06 -12.75 5.48
C GLY A 192 -5.25 -11.71 4.38
N THR A 193 -5.77 -12.11 3.21
CA THR A 193 -6.04 -11.18 2.12
C THR A 193 -7.09 -10.14 2.51
N SER A 194 -8.15 -10.53 3.24
CA SER A 194 -9.17 -9.61 3.75
C SER A 194 -8.55 -8.58 4.69
N TRP A 195 -7.67 -9.03 5.59
CA TRP A 195 -6.95 -8.16 6.50
C TRP A 195 -6.02 -7.20 5.76
N ALA A 196 -5.31 -7.66 4.72
CA ALA A 196 -4.47 -6.80 3.89
C ALA A 196 -5.30 -5.73 3.17
N ILE A 197 -6.45 -6.11 2.59
CA ILE A 197 -7.37 -5.16 1.94
C ILE A 197 -7.97 -4.17 2.94
N LEU A 198 -8.27 -4.60 4.17
CA LEU A 198 -8.72 -3.71 5.24
C LEU A 198 -7.62 -2.72 5.68
N GLY A 199 -6.37 -3.17 5.76
CA GLY A 199 -5.21 -2.28 5.97
C GLY A 199 -5.11 -1.21 4.88
N ASN A 200 -5.19 -1.62 3.62
CA ASN A 200 -5.20 -0.70 2.47
C ASN A 200 -6.38 0.28 2.51
N ALA A 201 -7.56 -0.17 2.96
CA ALA A 201 -8.72 0.69 3.12
C ALA A 201 -8.53 1.73 4.23
N TYR A 202 -7.99 1.34 5.38
CA TYR A 202 -7.62 2.28 6.45
C TYR A 202 -6.53 3.26 6.01
N LEU A 203 -5.53 2.80 5.27
CA LEU A 203 -4.48 3.68 4.72
C LEU A 203 -5.06 4.73 3.78
N SER A 204 -5.95 4.32 2.88
CA SER A 204 -6.66 5.25 1.99
C SER A 204 -7.57 6.22 2.75
N SER A 205 -8.26 5.73 3.79
CA SER A 205 -9.08 6.55 4.69
C SER A 205 -8.25 7.60 5.41
N PHE A 206 -7.08 7.21 5.92
CA PHE A 206 -6.14 8.11 6.59
C PHE A 206 -5.70 9.26 5.68
N PHE A 207 -5.35 8.95 4.43
CA PHE A 207 -4.87 9.97 3.48
C PHE A 207 -5.96 10.76 2.76
N THR A 208 -7.20 10.27 2.71
CA THR A 208 -8.30 10.91 1.97
C THR A 208 -9.28 11.66 2.86
N ILE A 209 -9.59 11.13 4.05
CA ILE A 209 -10.63 11.69 4.92
C ILE A 209 -10.00 12.58 5.98
N ALA A 210 -9.21 11.97 6.85
CA ALA A 210 -8.56 12.65 7.94
C ALA A 210 -7.36 11.82 8.42
N GLN A 211 -6.23 12.48 8.62
CA GLN A 211 -5.00 11.89 9.14
C GLN A 211 -5.09 11.66 10.65
N ASN A 212 -6.12 10.93 11.09
CA ASN A 212 -6.29 10.59 12.49
C ASN A 212 -5.34 9.43 12.86
N PRO A 213 -4.45 9.61 13.86
CA PRO A 213 -3.53 8.56 14.31
C PRO A 213 -4.22 7.24 14.69
N SER A 214 -5.49 7.25 15.12
CA SER A 214 -6.24 6.03 15.41
C SER A 214 -6.46 5.16 14.18
N ILE A 215 -6.73 5.76 13.01
CA ILE A 215 -6.93 5.04 11.76
C ILE A 215 -5.62 4.40 11.30
N LEU A 216 -4.50 5.09 11.48
CA LEU A 216 -3.20 4.53 11.15
C LEU A 216 -2.82 3.35 12.08
N ARG A 217 -3.18 3.40 13.36
CA ARG A 217 -3.07 2.23 14.25
C ARG A 217 -3.92 1.04 13.79
N LEU A 218 -5.15 1.29 13.34
CA LEU A 218 -6.01 0.25 12.78
C LEU A 218 -5.42 -0.35 11.49
N CYS A 219 -4.86 0.49 10.62
CA CYS A 219 -4.14 0.09 9.42
C CYS A 219 -2.98 -0.88 9.77
N MET A 220 -2.10 -0.47 10.68
CA MET A 220 -0.96 -1.31 11.10
C MET A 220 -1.40 -2.60 11.79
N SER A 221 -2.46 -2.56 12.59
CA SER A 221 -3.05 -3.76 13.19
C SER A 221 -3.60 -4.72 12.14
N ALA A 222 -4.24 -4.22 11.09
CA ALA A 222 -4.79 -5.04 10.01
C ALA A 222 -3.66 -5.71 9.21
N TYR A 223 -2.59 -4.99 8.86
CA TYR A 223 -1.41 -5.61 8.24
C TYR A 223 -0.76 -6.67 9.14
N GLY A 224 -0.64 -6.41 10.45
CA GLY A 224 -0.11 -7.41 11.38
C GLY A 224 -0.96 -8.67 11.50
N GLN A 225 -2.29 -8.59 11.27
CA GLN A 225 -3.14 -9.78 11.16
C GLN A 225 -2.96 -10.48 9.82
N ALA A 226 -2.84 -9.73 8.72
CA ALA A 226 -2.59 -10.29 7.39
C ALA A 226 -1.29 -11.12 7.36
N GLU A 227 -0.23 -10.66 8.02
CA GLU A 227 1.07 -11.35 8.06
C GLU A 227 1.06 -12.69 8.82
N LYS A 228 -0.03 -13.04 9.52
CA LYS A 228 -0.18 -14.35 10.15
C LYS A 228 -0.59 -15.44 9.16
N ASP A 229 -1.17 -15.06 8.03
CA ASP A 229 -1.54 -15.93 6.94
C ASP A 229 -0.38 -16.05 5.93
N LEU A 230 -0.04 -17.28 5.53
CA LEU A 230 1.13 -17.55 4.70
C LEU A 230 1.01 -16.94 3.29
N THR A 231 -0.18 -17.04 2.69
CA THR A 231 -0.46 -16.48 1.36
C THR A 231 -0.36 -14.96 1.38
N ALA A 232 -1.03 -14.31 2.34
CA ALA A 232 -0.98 -12.86 2.46
C ALA A 232 0.42 -12.33 2.83
N LYS A 233 1.14 -12.99 3.74
CA LYS A 233 2.53 -12.66 4.08
C LYS A 233 3.46 -12.75 2.87
N SER A 234 3.15 -13.61 1.91
CA SER A 234 3.92 -13.80 0.69
C SER A 234 3.50 -12.87 -0.47
N ASN A 235 2.61 -11.91 -0.20
CA ASN A 235 2.20 -10.91 -1.19
C ASN A 235 3.10 -9.66 -1.12
N PRO A 236 3.79 -9.27 -2.21
CA PRO A 236 4.64 -8.09 -2.23
C PRO A 236 3.89 -6.78 -1.95
N ASP A 237 2.64 -6.64 -2.44
CA ASP A 237 1.82 -5.43 -2.26
C ASP A 237 1.55 -5.13 -0.78
N LEU A 238 1.41 -6.16 0.06
CA LEU A 238 1.22 -6.00 1.50
C LEU A 238 2.41 -5.27 2.12
N HIS A 239 3.62 -5.74 1.82
CA HIS A 239 4.86 -5.19 2.36
C HIS A 239 5.15 -3.79 1.84
N TYR A 240 4.90 -3.54 0.55
CA TYR A 240 5.01 -2.20 -0.03
C TYR A 240 4.06 -1.19 0.66
N ASN A 241 2.77 -1.53 0.77
CA ASN A 241 1.79 -0.63 1.39
C ASN A 241 2.07 -0.41 2.89
N LYS A 242 2.53 -1.45 3.58
CA LYS A 242 3.03 -1.35 4.97
C LYS A 242 4.25 -0.45 5.07
N ALA A 243 5.20 -0.54 4.15
CA ALA A 243 6.40 0.31 4.09
C ALA A 243 6.03 1.79 3.92
N MET A 244 5.06 2.10 3.05
CA MET A 244 4.56 3.46 2.85
C MET A 244 3.92 4.03 4.14
N ALA A 245 3.14 3.23 4.85
CA ALA A 245 2.56 3.63 6.14
C ALA A 245 3.65 3.89 7.20
N LEU A 246 4.63 2.98 7.31
CA LEU A 246 5.75 3.10 8.25
C LEU A 246 6.64 4.31 7.94
N LYS A 247 6.92 4.59 6.64
CA LYS A 247 7.65 5.79 6.22
C LYS A 247 6.93 7.05 6.71
N TYR A 248 5.61 7.12 6.52
CA TYR A 248 4.82 8.26 6.99
C TYR A 248 4.88 8.44 8.52
N GLN A 249 4.91 7.33 9.28
CA GLN A 249 5.07 7.32 10.74
C GLN A 249 6.50 7.63 11.22
N GLU A 250 7.45 7.82 10.29
CA GLU A 250 8.88 7.95 10.57
C GLU A 250 9.50 6.71 11.24
N GLU A 251 8.88 5.54 11.08
CA GLU A 251 9.43 4.23 11.50
C GLU A 251 10.37 3.70 10.40
N TYR A 252 11.41 4.48 10.12
CA TYR A 252 12.23 4.35 8.91
C TYR A 252 12.92 3.00 8.74
N LYS A 253 13.39 2.40 9.84
CA LYS A 253 14.02 1.07 9.78
C LYS A 253 13.04 0.01 9.29
N LEU A 254 11.85 -0.02 9.89
CA LEU A 254 10.78 -0.97 9.53
C LEU A 254 10.27 -0.72 8.12
N ALA A 255 10.22 0.54 7.68
CA ALA A 255 9.87 0.89 6.30
C ALA A 255 10.90 0.32 5.30
N LEU A 256 12.20 0.50 5.54
CA LEU A 256 13.28 -0.04 4.70
C LEU A 256 13.26 -1.58 4.66
N GLU A 257 13.03 -2.24 5.81
CA GLU A 257 12.87 -3.68 5.91
C GLU A 257 11.62 -4.18 5.15
N SER A 258 10.52 -3.44 5.20
CA SER A 258 9.28 -3.80 4.48
C SER A 258 9.44 -3.62 2.96
N PHE A 259 10.11 -2.55 2.49
CA PHE A 259 10.46 -2.43 1.07
C PHE A 259 11.39 -3.57 0.61
N GLU A 260 12.32 -4.00 1.46
CA GLU A 260 13.18 -5.16 1.16
C GLU A 260 12.36 -6.42 0.96
N GLN A 261 11.42 -6.71 1.86
CA GLN A 261 10.54 -7.88 1.73
C GLN A 261 9.71 -7.84 0.45
N SER A 262 9.14 -6.67 0.11
CA SER A 262 8.40 -6.50 -1.14
C SER A 262 9.28 -6.79 -2.37
N LYS A 263 10.50 -6.26 -2.39
CA LYS A 263 11.47 -6.46 -3.48
C LYS A 263 11.90 -7.92 -3.60
N LEU A 264 12.07 -8.63 -2.48
CA LEU A 264 12.44 -10.05 -2.50
C LEU A 264 11.29 -10.94 -3.01
N LEU A 265 10.04 -10.60 -2.67
CA LEU A 265 8.85 -11.35 -3.10
C LEU A 265 8.49 -11.12 -4.57
N ASP A 266 8.81 -9.94 -5.12
CA ASP A 266 8.69 -9.67 -6.55
C ASP A 266 9.90 -8.85 -7.05
N PRO A 267 10.98 -9.52 -7.47
CA PRO A 267 12.17 -8.86 -8.00
C PRO A 267 11.96 -8.17 -9.35
N THR A 268 10.83 -8.42 -10.03
CA THR A 268 10.50 -7.81 -11.33
C THR A 268 9.75 -6.48 -11.18
N TRP A 269 9.27 -6.19 -9.98
CA TRP A 269 8.65 -4.91 -9.64
C TRP A 269 9.72 -3.94 -9.13
N ASP A 270 10.05 -2.92 -9.94
CA ASP A 270 11.13 -1.97 -9.60
C ASP A 270 10.73 -0.96 -8.51
N THR A 271 9.45 -0.60 -8.39
CA THR A 271 8.99 0.48 -7.49
C THR A 271 9.44 0.31 -6.02
N PRO A 272 9.35 -0.88 -5.38
CA PRO A 272 9.82 -1.06 -4.00
C PRO A 272 11.33 -0.84 -3.86
N LYS A 273 12.12 -1.28 -4.85
CA LYS A 273 13.58 -1.08 -4.89
C LYS A 273 13.93 0.40 -5.03
N GLU A 274 13.23 1.10 -5.91
CA GLU A 274 13.39 2.55 -6.09
C GLU A 274 13.02 3.30 -4.81
N LYS A 275 11.85 3.00 -4.21
CA LYS A 275 11.40 3.63 -2.97
C LYS A 275 12.32 3.37 -1.78
N GLN A 276 12.89 2.17 -1.68
CA GLN A 276 13.93 1.84 -0.70
C GLN A 276 15.18 2.71 -0.88
N ALA A 277 15.68 2.82 -2.12
CA ALA A 277 16.87 3.62 -2.42
C ALA A 277 16.62 5.13 -2.20
N GLU A 278 15.44 5.62 -2.56
CA GLU A 278 14.99 6.99 -2.31
C GLU A 278 14.96 7.31 -0.81
N LEU A 279 14.36 6.43 0.00
CA LEU A 279 14.32 6.60 1.45
C LEU A 279 15.72 6.58 2.06
N LEU A 280 16.59 5.66 1.63
CA LEU A 280 17.97 5.59 2.12
C LEU A 280 18.76 6.87 1.79
N ARG A 281 18.61 7.38 0.56
CA ARG A 281 19.20 8.66 0.14
C ARG A 281 18.67 9.83 0.97
N TYR A 282 17.36 9.88 1.20
CA TYR A 282 16.74 10.89 2.05
C TYR A 282 17.34 10.90 3.46
N LEU A 283 17.44 9.73 4.11
CA LEU A 283 17.98 9.61 5.47
C LEU A 283 19.46 10.01 5.55
N ASN A 284 20.25 9.64 4.55
CA ASN A 284 21.65 10.08 4.43
C ASN A 284 21.75 11.60 4.28
N ASN A 285 20.87 12.20 3.47
CA ASN A 285 20.80 13.66 3.31
C ASN A 285 20.38 14.35 4.61
N VAL A 286 19.42 13.80 5.36
CA VAL A 286 19.01 14.30 6.67
C VAL A 286 20.21 14.32 7.63
N GLN A 287 20.88 13.18 7.80
CA GLN A 287 21.98 13.07 8.76
C GLN A 287 23.17 13.96 8.37
N SER A 288 23.54 13.98 7.09
CA SER A 288 24.59 14.87 6.56
C SER A 288 24.24 16.35 6.76
N SER A 289 22.99 16.73 6.51
CA SER A 289 22.52 18.10 6.72
C SER A 289 22.56 18.53 8.19
N ILE A 290 22.21 17.63 9.10
CA ILE A 290 22.32 17.90 10.55
C ILE A 290 23.79 18.08 10.93
N ASN A 291 24.66 17.13 10.56
CA ASN A 291 26.07 17.13 10.92
C ASN A 291 26.85 18.33 10.36
N SER A 292 26.43 18.85 9.21
CA SER A 292 27.07 19.97 8.52
C SER A 292 26.41 21.32 8.75
N ASN A 293 25.37 21.41 9.61
CA ASN A 293 24.54 22.61 9.77
C ASN A 293 24.01 23.14 8.42
N GLY A 294 23.50 22.24 7.57
CA GLY A 294 23.00 22.55 6.23
C GLY A 294 24.10 23.03 5.27
N SER A 295 25.36 22.67 5.53
CA SER A 295 26.54 23.15 4.79
C SER A 295 26.71 24.68 4.80
N ILE A 296 26.16 25.36 5.81
CA ILE A 296 26.31 26.80 5.98
C ILE A 296 27.70 27.14 6.53
N LYS A 297 28.42 28.05 5.86
CA LYS A 297 29.73 28.52 6.32
C LYS A 297 29.67 29.08 7.76
N PRO A 298 30.64 28.79 8.65
CA PRO A 298 30.57 29.17 10.07
C PRO A 298 30.28 30.65 10.33
N LYS A 299 30.90 31.57 9.56
CA LYS A 299 30.64 33.02 9.68
C LYS A 299 29.19 33.39 9.37
N LYS A 300 28.60 32.78 8.33
CA LYS A 300 27.20 33.01 7.95
C LYS A 300 26.25 32.39 8.97
N LEU A 301 26.56 31.19 9.46
CA LEU A 301 25.78 30.53 10.51
C LEU A 301 25.72 31.40 11.77
N PHE A 302 26.86 31.92 12.20
CA PHE A 302 26.95 32.83 13.34
C PHE A 302 26.10 34.10 13.14
N GLN A 303 26.17 34.72 11.96
CA GLN A 303 25.32 35.87 11.63
C GLN A 303 23.82 35.53 11.64
N MET A 304 23.44 34.35 11.13
CA MET A 304 22.06 33.88 11.17
C MET A 304 21.58 33.72 12.61
N ILE A 305 22.37 33.09 13.47
CA ILE A 305 22.04 32.90 14.89
C ILE A 305 21.94 34.24 15.62
N GLN A 306 22.89 35.16 15.42
CA GLN A 306 22.83 36.51 16.01
C GLN A 306 21.62 37.34 15.56
N SER A 307 21.03 37.01 14.40
CA SER A 307 19.81 37.66 13.91
C SER A 307 18.52 37.08 14.50
N LEU A 308 18.60 36.06 15.35
CA LEU A 308 17.45 35.61 16.13
C LEU A 308 16.97 36.75 17.01
N ASN A 309 15.66 37.00 16.98
CA ASN A 309 15.04 38.10 17.68
C ASN A 309 13.75 37.58 18.31
N GLU A 310 13.54 37.85 19.59
CA GLU A 310 12.32 37.43 20.30
C GLU A 310 11.03 37.92 19.62
N LYS A 311 11.06 39.04 18.88
CA LYS A 311 9.91 39.49 18.08
C LYS A 311 9.47 38.45 17.05
N HIS A 312 10.38 37.60 16.58
CA HIS A 312 10.07 36.53 15.61
C HIS A 312 9.42 35.29 16.25
N LEU A 313 9.32 35.21 17.59
CA LEU A 313 8.44 34.24 18.27
C LEU A 313 6.95 34.56 18.02
N GLY A 314 6.64 35.79 17.57
CA GLY A 314 5.29 36.23 17.23
C GLY A 314 4.34 36.02 18.41
N PRO A 315 3.20 35.31 18.22
CA PRO A 315 2.25 35.08 19.30
C PRO A 315 2.83 34.29 20.46
N TYR A 316 3.91 33.51 20.27
CA TYR A 316 4.51 32.72 21.34
C TYR A 316 5.46 33.52 22.24
N LYS A 317 5.79 34.78 21.88
CA LYS A 317 6.72 35.62 22.64
C LYS A 317 6.29 35.84 24.09
N GLY A 318 4.99 35.99 24.35
CA GLY A 318 4.44 36.20 25.70
C GLY A 318 4.34 34.92 26.52
N GLY A 319 4.92 33.81 26.02
CA GLY A 319 4.83 32.51 26.64
C GLY A 319 3.39 32.04 26.78
N SER A 320 2.52 32.34 25.81
CA SER A 320 1.23 31.68 25.74
C SER A 320 0.65 31.61 24.33
N TYR A 321 -0.23 30.64 24.09
CA TYR A 321 -1.10 30.65 22.93
C TYR A 321 -2.51 30.16 23.30
N ALA A 322 -3.51 30.67 22.58
CA ALA A 322 -4.88 30.21 22.71
C ALA A 322 -5.05 28.86 22.00
N SER A 323 -5.38 27.83 22.76
CA SER A 323 -5.83 26.53 22.28
C SER A 323 -7.29 26.34 22.67
N GLY A 324 -8.21 26.72 21.77
CA GLY A 324 -9.63 26.86 22.12
C GLY A 324 -9.83 27.97 23.16
N ASP A 325 -10.56 27.66 24.24
CA ASP A 325 -10.85 28.61 25.34
C ASP A 325 -9.75 28.67 26.40
N LYS A 326 -8.66 27.89 26.25
CA LYS A 326 -7.57 27.81 27.24
C LYS A 326 -6.31 28.49 26.72
N SER A 327 -5.70 29.29 27.59
CA SER A 327 -4.35 29.83 27.39
C SER A 327 -3.33 28.80 27.90
N VAL A 328 -2.50 28.27 27.00
CA VAL A 328 -1.39 27.36 27.35
C VAL A 328 -0.15 28.21 27.54
N LYS A 329 0.55 28.08 28.67
CA LYS A 329 1.82 28.76 28.89
C LYS A 329 2.92 28.08 28.09
N LEU A 330 3.80 28.86 27.44
CA LEU A 330 4.94 28.37 26.68
C LEU A 330 6.23 28.94 27.25
N GLU A 331 7.18 28.06 27.50
CA GLU A 331 8.54 28.42 27.88
C GLU A 331 9.50 28.13 26.71
N LEU A 332 10.39 29.08 26.42
CA LEU A 332 11.42 28.88 25.41
C LEU A 332 12.37 27.77 25.88
N SER A 333 12.57 26.77 25.04
CA SER A 333 13.50 25.66 25.27
C SER A 333 14.52 25.60 24.13
N TYR A 334 15.75 25.20 24.44
CA TYR A 334 16.73 24.85 23.42
C TYR A 334 16.44 23.48 22.83
N LEU A 335 16.87 23.24 21.60
CA LEU A 335 16.66 21.99 20.87
C LEU A 335 17.34 20.81 21.59
N LYS A 336 18.52 21.04 22.19
CA LYS A 336 19.27 20.00 22.91
C LYS A 336 18.53 19.48 24.16
N ASP A 337 17.68 20.31 24.77
CA ASP A 337 17.00 20.04 26.03
C ASP A 337 15.65 19.35 25.86
N LEU A 338 15.20 19.16 24.60
CA LEU A 338 13.96 18.43 24.31
C LEU A 338 14.06 16.96 24.75
N VAL A 339 12.96 16.46 25.33
CA VAL A 339 12.77 15.04 25.65
C VAL A 339 12.00 14.33 24.54
N ARG A 340 12.14 13.00 24.46
CA ARG A 340 11.44 12.17 23.47
C ARG A 340 9.92 12.28 23.64
N GLY A 341 9.19 12.38 22.52
CA GLY A 341 7.75 12.55 22.50
C GLY A 341 7.35 14.02 22.54
N ILE A 342 6.13 14.29 23.03
CA ILE A 342 5.59 15.65 23.10
C ILE A 342 6.23 16.44 24.25
N ASN A 343 6.69 17.66 23.95
CA ASN A 343 7.25 18.59 24.93
C ASN A 343 6.20 19.67 25.25
N LEU A 344 5.23 19.34 26.10
CA LEU A 344 4.13 20.23 26.48
C LEU A 344 4.66 21.53 27.09
N GLU A 345 3.94 22.63 26.87
CA GLU A 345 4.27 23.96 27.42
C GLU A 345 5.66 24.48 27.01
N LYS A 346 6.29 23.90 25.99
CA LYS A 346 7.59 24.36 25.45
C LYS A 346 7.44 24.94 24.06
N VAL A 347 8.29 25.89 23.72
CA VAL A 347 8.47 26.38 22.34
C VAL A 347 9.94 26.34 22.00
N VAL A 348 10.27 25.85 20.81
CA VAL A 348 11.64 25.95 20.26
C VAL A 348 11.69 27.00 19.18
N PHE A 349 12.85 27.63 19.03
CA PHE A 349 13.04 28.75 18.12
C PHE A 349 14.43 28.71 17.50
N GLY A 350 14.51 28.91 16.19
CA GLY A 350 15.78 28.81 15.48
C GLY A 350 15.72 29.27 14.03
N LYS A 351 16.85 29.20 13.35
CA LYS A 351 17.03 29.57 11.95
C LYS A 351 17.02 28.37 11.03
N VAL A 352 16.31 28.45 9.92
CA VAL A 352 16.36 27.43 8.85
C VAL A 352 17.73 27.50 8.17
N VAL A 353 18.44 26.36 8.07
CA VAL A 353 19.78 26.28 7.47
C VAL A 353 19.80 25.56 6.13
N CYS A 354 18.89 24.61 5.89
CA CYS A 354 18.68 23.96 4.60
C CYS A 354 17.27 23.35 4.51
N TRP A 355 16.84 23.05 3.29
CA TRP A 355 15.72 22.15 3.02
C TRP A 355 16.28 20.81 2.53
N ILE A 356 15.54 19.74 2.76
CA ILE A 356 15.93 18.37 2.38
C ILE A 356 14.89 17.89 1.39
N GLN A 357 15.36 17.51 0.20
CA GLN A 357 14.49 16.97 -0.84
C GLN A 357 14.09 15.54 -0.50
N ASP A 358 12.79 15.29 -0.44
CA ASP A 358 12.19 13.95 -0.53
C ASP A 358 11.59 13.81 -1.95
N SER A 359 11.73 12.62 -2.55
CA SER A 359 11.08 12.30 -3.82
C SER A 359 9.57 12.28 -3.67
N ASP A 360 9.08 11.88 -2.49
CA ASP A 360 7.70 12.06 -2.11
C ASP A 360 7.48 13.50 -1.62
N SER A 361 6.42 14.16 -2.07
CA SER A 361 6.14 15.55 -1.70
C SER A 361 5.82 15.79 -0.20
N VAL A 362 5.76 14.72 0.61
CA VAL A 362 5.39 14.75 2.03
C VAL A 362 6.28 13.77 2.81
N PRO A 363 6.94 14.21 3.90
CA PRO A 363 6.90 15.54 4.49
C PRO A 363 7.80 16.57 3.77
N PHE A 364 7.49 17.86 3.96
CA PHE A 364 8.47 18.91 3.70
C PHE A 364 9.51 18.89 4.83
N ALA A 365 10.76 18.59 4.52
CA ALA A 365 11.83 18.46 5.51
C ALA A 365 12.82 19.62 5.42
N PHE A 366 13.24 20.14 6.57
CA PHE A 366 14.27 21.17 6.67
C PHE A 366 15.08 21.00 7.96
N CYS A 367 16.28 21.57 8.00
CA CYS A 367 17.05 21.67 9.25
C CYS A 367 16.95 23.08 9.82
N MET A 368 16.88 23.16 11.15
CA MET A 368 16.98 24.41 11.88
C MET A 368 18.08 24.36 12.94
N VAL A 369 18.66 25.53 13.23
CA VAL A 369 19.66 25.74 14.28
C VAL A 369 19.15 26.71 15.33
N ASP A 370 19.32 26.41 16.61
CA ASP A 370 18.97 27.31 17.71
C ASP A 370 20.15 28.22 18.14
N GLU A 371 19.93 29.01 19.19
CA GLU A 371 20.94 29.91 19.76
C GLU A 371 22.17 29.15 20.29
N GLU A 372 21.96 27.94 20.80
CA GLU A 372 22.99 27.04 21.32
C GLU A 372 23.75 26.27 20.21
N LYS A 373 23.52 26.62 18.94
CA LYS A 373 24.12 25.99 17.76
C LYS A 373 23.75 24.50 17.60
N THR A 374 22.66 24.06 18.23
CA THR A 374 22.13 22.71 18.04
C THR A 374 21.37 22.67 16.72
N CYS A 375 21.73 21.77 15.82
CA CYS A 375 21.02 21.56 14.56
C CYS A 375 20.09 20.35 14.66
N MET A 376 18.86 20.49 14.15
CA MET A 376 17.87 19.42 14.17
C MET A 376 17.03 19.44 12.89
N ALA A 377 16.64 18.26 12.42
CA ALA A 377 15.68 18.15 11.33
C ALA A 377 14.25 18.42 11.83
N VAL A 378 13.43 18.98 10.97
CA VAL A 378 12.00 19.21 11.17
C VAL A 378 11.27 18.60 9.97
N THR A 379 10.30 17.73 10.25
CA THR A 379 9.42 17.12 9.25
C THR A 379 8.04 17.77 9.34
N LEU A 380 7.67 18.51 8.29
CA LEU A 380 6.41 19.26 8.23
C LEU A 380 5.41 18.56 7.31
N TYR A 381 4.31 18.10 7.90
CA TYR A 381 3.22 17.42 7.22
C TYR A 381 2.10 18.39 6.85
N ASN A 382 1.22 17.94 5.95
CA ASN A 382 0.04 18.69 5.49
C ASN A 382 0.37 20.08 4.92
N LEU A 383 1.53 20.24 4.30
CA LEU A 383 1.91 21.49 3.66
C LEU A 383 1.33 21.58 2.25
N ALA A 384 0.73 22.72 1.89
CA ALA A 384 0.21 22.95 0.55
C ALA A 384 1.36 23.00 -0.48
N LYS A 385 1.09 22.51 -1.69
CA LYS A 385 2.08 22.48 -2.78
C LYS A 385 2.64 23.89 -3.06
N GLY A 386 3.96 24.01 -3.12
CA GLY A 386 4.66 25.27 -3.37
C GLY A 386 4.77 26.20 -2.15
N LYS A 387 4.32 25.76 -0.96
CA LYS A 387 4.57 26.44 0.31
C LYS A 387 5.78 25.82 1.03
N GLY A 388 6.30 26.50 2.04
CA GLY A 388 7.44 26.05 2.83
C GLY A 388 8.16 27.20 3.51
N VAL A 389 9.31 26.89 4.07
CA VAL A 389 10.24 27.87 4.67
C VAL A 389 11.51 27.97 3.82
N THR A 390 12.20 29.09 3.95
CA THR A 390 13.43 29.40 3.21
C THR A 390 14.63 29.51 4.14
N VAL A 391 15.84 29.30 3.60
CA VAL A 391 17.07 29.41 4.39
C VAL A 391 17.22 30.83 4.94
N GLY A 392 17.40 30.94 6.26
CA GLY A 392 17.49 32.22 6.98
C GLY A 392 16.21 32.63 7.70
N ASP A 393 15.07 31.98 7.39
CA ASP A 393 13.84 32.19 8.12
C ASP A 393 14.00 31.81 9.59
N SER A 394 13.36 32.56 10.47
CA SER A 394 13.24 32.25 11.88
C SER A 394 11.95 31.47 12.09
N VAL A 395 12.04 30.26 12.64
CA VAL A 395 10.90 29.37 12.83
C VAL A 395 10.73 29.10 14.32
N ALA A 396 9.51 29.28 14.82
CA ALA A 396 9.12 28.85 16.16
C ALA A 396 8.10 27.69 16.08
N ILE A 397 8.32 26.65 16.88
CA ILE A 397 7.51 25.43 16.93
C ILE A 397 7.03 25.25 18.37
N PRO A 398 5.72 25.40 18.65
CA PRO A 398 5.16 25.13 19.97
C PRO A 398 4.97 23.61 20.17
N GLU A 399 5.08 23.19 21.42
CA GLU A 399 4.90 21.81 21.89
C GLU A 399 5.55 20.75 20.98
N PRO A 400 6.85 20.88 20.66
CA PRO A 400 7.49 20.06 19.64
C PRO A 400 7.47 18.57 20.01
N PHE A 401 7.12 17.73 19.03
CA PHE A 401 7.19 16.28 19.15
C PHE A 401 8.55 15.78 18.67
N LEU A 402 9.40 15.34 19.59
CA LEU A 402 10.75 14.88 19.30
C LEU A 402 10.82 13.37 19.10
N THR A 403 11.41 12.96 17.98
CA THR A 403 11.76 11.56 17.71
C THR A 403 13.28 11.42 17.64
N ARG A 404 13.83 10.37 18.28
CA ARG A 404 15.23 9.96 18.09
C ARG A 404 15.25 8.76 17.15
N HIS A 405 15.96 8.92 16.04
CA HIS A 405 16.18 7.90 15.03
C HIS A 405 17.56 7.30 15.23
N GLN A 406 17.63 6.09 15.79
CA GLN A 406 18.88 5.40 16.05
C GLN A 406 18.80 3.95 15.54
N PHE A 407 19.39 3.68 14.37
CA PHE A 407 19.41 2.35 13.77
C PHE A 407 20.53 2.19 12.72
N SER A 408 20.87 0.94 12.43
CA SER A 408 21.74 0.59 11.31
C SER A 408 20.92 -0.09 10.22
N TYR A 409 21.25 0.18 8.96
CA TYR A 409 20.66 -0.50 7.80
C TYR A 409 21.68 -0.57 6.67
N LEU A 410 21.98 -1.80 6.22
CA LEU A 410 23.14 -2.09 5.36
C LEU A 410 24.41 -1.48 5.98
N ASP A 411 25.19 -0.73 5.20
CA ASP A 411 26.42 -0.07 5.64
C ASP A 411 26.19 1.31 6.31
N ASN A 412 24.95 1.74 6.48
CA ASN A 412 24.60 3.06 7.00
C ASN A 412 24.25 2.99 8.50
N LYS A 413 24.71 3.99 9.27
CA LYS A 413 24.40 4.16 10.70
C LYS A 413 23.72 5.51 10.94
N PHE A 414 22.43 5.47 11.22
CA PHE A 414 21.63 6.65 11.50
C PHE A 414 21.55 6.88 13.01
N ASP A 415 21.97 8.06 13.47
CA ASP A 415 21.70 8.60 14.81
C ASP A 415 21.44 10.10 14.65
N PHE A 416 20.16 10.47 14.66
CA PHE A 416 19.73 11.85 14.60
C PHE A 416 18.40 12.06 15.33
N LYS A 417 18.08 13.31 15.63
CA LYS A 417 16.79 13.71 16.20
C LYS A 417 15.99 14.51 15.17
N SER A 418 14.68 14.33 15.13
CA SER A 418 13.76 15.14 14.33
C SER A 418 12.62 15.68 15.19
N ILE A 419 12.09 16.85 14.80
CA ILE A 419 10.82 17.38 15.30
C ILE A 419 9.76 17.12 14.25
N ARG A 420 8.73 16.38 14.63
CA ARG A 420 7.56 16.15 13.78
C ARG A 420 6.53 17.26 13.99
N VAL A 421 6.09 17.87 12.88
CA VAL A 421 5.07 18.91 12.87
C VAL A 421 3.91 18.48 11.97
N GLU A 422 2.75 18.20 12.57
CA GLU A 422 1.59 17.66 11.85
C GLU A 422 0.90 18.65 10.92
N THR A 423 0.99 19.95 11.22
CA THR A 423 0.35 21.01 10.43
C THR A 423 1.20 22.27 10.39
N PRO A 424 1.29 22.97 9.24
CA PRO A 424 1.98 24.25 9.17
C PRO A 424 1.33 25.32 10.04
N VAL A 425 0.05 25.21 10.39
CA VAL A 425 -0.72 26.23 11.12
C VAL A 425 -0.17 26.51 12.53
N VAL A 426 0.57 25.57 13.12
CA VAL A 426 1.22 25.80 14.42
C VAL A 426 2.54 26.56 14.30
N LEU A 427 3.14 26.65 13.11
CA LEU A 427 4.41 27.33 12.91
C LEU A 427 4.26 28.85 12.96
N VAL A 428 5.27 29.50 13.51
CA VAL A 428 5.50 30.94 13.34
C VAL A 428 6.77 31.12 12.53
N VAL A 429 6.66 31.84 11.41
CA VAL A 429 7.78 32.12 10.50
C VAL A 429 8.01 33.63 10.47
N ASN A 430 9.20 34.06 10.87
CA ASN A 430 9.59 35.47 10.97
C ASN A 430 8.57 36.33 11.74
N GLY A 431 8.07 35.81 12.87
CA GLY A 431 7.09 36.48 13.73
C GLY A 431 5.64 36.41 13.27
N ARG A 432 5.37 35.80 12.10
CA ARG A 432 4.00 35.63 11.58
C ARG A 432 3.55 34.18 11.74
N LYS A 433 2.43 33.97 12.43
CA LYS A 433 1.80 32.65 12.52
C LYS A 433 1.25 32.25 11.16
N LEU A 434 1.54 31.03 10.71
CA LEU A 434 1.02 30.52 9.45
C LEU A 434 -0.48 30.24 9.56
N GLY A 435 -1.22 30.60 8.50
CA GLY A 435 -2.65 30.39 8.42
C GLY A 435 -3.02 29.06 7.76
N ARG A 436 -4.33 28.77 7.71
CA ARG A 436 -4.88 27.57 7.04
C ARG A 436 -4.61 27.56 5.52
N ASP A 437 -4.29 28.70 4.93
CA ASP A 437 -3.88 28.85 3.53
C ASP A 437 -2.57 28.12 3.19
N GLN A 438 -1.74 27.84 4.21
CA GLN A 438 -0.50 27.08 4.07
C GLN A 438 -0.71 25.57 4.16
N GLN A 439 -1.88 25.13 4.66
CA GLN A 439 -2.18 23.72 4.85
C GLN A 439 -2.75 23.12 3.57
N ALA A 440 -2.27 21.95 3.16
CA ALA A 440 -2.89 21.17 2.11
C ALA A 440 -4.30 20.79 2.54
N ASN A 441 -5.28 21.01 1.65
CA ASN A 441 -6.53 20.25 1.73
C ASN A 441 -6.18 18.78 1.59
N VAL A 442 -6.80 17.89 2.38
CA VAL A 442 -6.54 16.44 2.39
C VAL A 442 -6.63 15.88 0.96
N LYS A 443 -5.51 15.86 0.25
CA LYS A 443 -5.38 15.45 -1.13
C LYS A 443 -4.00 14.82 -1.26
N MET A 444 -3.96 13.51 -1.40
CA MET A 444 -2.81 12.84 -2.00
C MET A 444 -3.25 11.86 -3.09
N SER A 445 -2.33 11.74 -4.05
CA SER A 445 -2.34 10.88 -5.22
C SER A 445 -2.39 9.40 -4.81
N THR A 446 -3.31 8.67 -5.43
CA THR A 446 -3.34 7.21 -5.38
C THR A 446 -2.28 6.69 -6.33
N PHE A 447 -1.30 5.93 -5.84
CA PHE A 447 -0.34 5.23 -6.68
C PHE A 447 -1.09 4.16 -7.49
N LYS A 448 -1.03 4.27 -8.82
CA LYS A 448 -1.39 3.17 -9.72
C LYS A 448 -0.16 2.27 -9.87
N LYS A 449 -0.35 0.96 -10.04
CA LYS A 449 0.73 0.00 -10.41
C LYS A 449 1.34 0.31 -11.80
N SER A 450 0.76 1.27 -12.53
CA SER A 450 1.21 1.75 -13.83
C SER A 450 1.96 3.10 -13.79
N ASP A 451 2.15 3.69 -12.60
CA ASP A 451 3.09 4.79 -12.38
C ASP A 451 4.33 4.24 -11.66
#